data_AF-A0A7S2GCC2-F1
#
_entry.id   AF-A0A7S2GCC2-F1
#
_cell.length_a   1.000
_cell.length_b   1.000
_cell.length_c   1.000
_cell.angle_alpha   90.00
_cell.angle_beta   90.00
_cell.angle_gamma   90.00
#
_symmetry.space_group_name_H-M   'P 1'
#
loop_
_entity.id
_entity.type
_entity.pdbx_description
1 polymer ?
#
loop_
_entity_poly.entity_id
_entity_poly.type
_entity_poly.pdbx_seq_one_letter_code
_entity_poly.pdbx_strand_id
1 'polypeptide(L)'
;AAHWGGTMVESWSSPDALEAATQLCAGEKQVLALAPTLKEADPATYRLDDPNDNPSSLWNGMIHPLLNMTFKAAIWYQGESNVGDASSYFCKLTSMIDDWRAKLAVTEGTSDAAFPFGIVQLAGYCAV
;
A
#
# COMPACT_ATOMS: atom_id res chain seq x y z
N ALA A 1 1.51 16.47 2.10
CA ALA A 1 1.94 15.19 2.69
C ALA A 1 0.74 14.26 2.71
N ALA A 2 0.86 13.05 2.18
CA ALA A 2 -0.20 12.04 2.20
C ALA A 2 -0.02 11.17 3.45
N HIS A 3 -0.99 11.18 4.36
CA HIS A 3 -0.94 10.42 5.62
C HIS A 3 -2.35 10.11 6.12
N TRP A 4 -2.52 8.94 6.73
CA TRP A 4 -3.76 8.50 7.37
C TRP A 4 -3.44 7.45 8.45
N GLY A 5 -3.88 7.68 9.68
CA GLY A 5 -3.54 6.82 10.83
C GLY A 5 -4.28 5.48 10.85
N GLY A 6 -3.62 4.44 11.34
CA GLY A 6 -4.23 3.11 11.53
C GLY A 6 -4.51 2.35 10.23
N THR A 7 -3.83 2.68 9.14
CA THR A 7 -4.08 2.10 7.82
C THR A 7 -3.10 1.00 7.48
N MET A 8 -3.54 0.01 6.70
CA MET A 8 -2.72 -1.08 6.21
C MET A 8 -2.01 -0.70 4.89
N VAL A 9 -0.91 -1.38 4.53
CA VAL A 9 -0.16 -1.12 3.28
C VAL A 9 -1.03 -1.29 2.03
N GLU A 10 -2.06 -2.13 2.11
CA GLU A 10 -3.02 -2.42 1.06
C GLU A 10 -3.85 -1.21 0.67
N SER A 11 -4.18 -0.33 1.63
CA SER A 11 -4.92 0.91 1.37
C SER A 11 -4.12 1.87 0.48
N TRP A 12 -2.79 1.82 0.56
CA TRP A 12 -1.83 2.68 -0.17
C TRP A 12 -1.28 2.06 -1.45
N SER A 13 -1.58 0.78 -1.68
CA SER A 13 -1.15 0.02 -2.84
C SER A 13 -2.17 0.11 -3.95
N SER A 14 -1.74 0.26 -5.20
CA SER A 14 -2.66 0.14 -6.33
C SER A 14 -3.18 -1.30 -6.46
N PRO A 15 -4.25 -1.53 -7.24
CA PRO A 15 -4.69 -2.89 -7.57
C PRO A 15 -3.57 -3.73 -8.20
N ASP A 16 -2.81 -3.15 -9.15
CA ASP A 16 -1.68 -3.84 -9.80
C ASP A 16 -0.57 -4.25 -8.81
N ALA A 17 -0.23 -3.39 -7.83
CA ALA A 17 0.75 -3.69 -6.80
C ALA A 17 0.30 -4.87 -5.91
N LEU A 18 -0.99 -4.95 -5.59
CA LEU A 18 -1.54 -6.05 -4.79
C LEU A 18 -1.57 -7.37 -5.55
N GLU A 19 -1.87 -7.31 -6.85
CA GLU A 19 -1.78 -8.46 -7.74
C GLU A 19 -0.31 -8.94 -7.86
N ALA A 20 0.63 -8.01 -8.06
CA ALA A 20 2.05 -8.30 -8.10
C ALA A 20 2.59 -8.87 -6.79
N ALA A 21 2.11 -8.37 -5.64
CA ALA A 21 2.46 -8.92 -4.33
C ALA A 21 2.03 -10.39 -4.19
N THR A 22 0.85 -10.72 -4.72
CA THR A 22 0.33 -12.10 -4.70
C THR A 22 1.21 -13.04 -5.53
N GLN A 23 1.72 -12.55 -6.66
CA GLN A 23 2.66 -13.29 -7.51
C GLN A 23 4.02 -13.46 -6.82
N LEU A 24 4.51 -12.41 -6.15
CA LEU A 24 5.82 -12.41 -5.48
C LEU A 24 5.88 -13.40 -4.30
N CYS A 25 4.78 -13.50 -3.54
CA CYS A 25 4.62 -14.44 -2.43
C CYS A 25 3.72 -15.64 -2.79
N ALA A 26 3.75 -16.11 -4.05
CA ALA A 26 2.88 -17.17 -4.56
C ALA A 26 2.75 -18.37 -3.59
N GLY A 27 1.61 -18.46 -2.91
CA GLY A 27 1.35 -19.45 -1.85
C GLY A 27 0.65 -18.88 -0.61
N GLU A 28 0.75 -17.56 -0.38
CA GLU A 28 0.09 -16.91 0.75
C GLU A 28 -1.32 -16.42 0.38
N LYS A 29 -2.35 -17.12 0.86
CA LYS A 29 -3.77 -16.76 0.67
C LYS A 29 -4.14 -15.35 1.18
N GLN A 30 -3.30 -14.76 2.04
CA GLN A 30 -3.55 -13.45 2.67
C GLN A 30 -3.23 -12.25 1.78
N VAL A 31 -2.59 -12.43 0.62
CA VAL A 31 -2.33 -11.32 -0.31
C VAL A 31 -3.54 -11.05 -1.22
N LEU A 32 -4.37 -12.06 -1.45
CA LEU A 32 -5.55 -12.01 -2.34
C LEU A 32 -6.86 -11.68 -1.62
N ALA A 33 -6.83 -11.34 -0.32
CA ALA A 33 -8.01 -10.80 0.35
C ALA A 33 -8.24 -9.34 -0.12
N LEU A 34 -8.47 -9.17 -1.43
CA LEU A 34 -9.13 -8.00 -1.97
C LEU A 34 -10.45 -7.88 -1.22
N ALA A 35 -10.79 -6.64 -0.83
CA ALA A 35 -12.07 -6.39 -0.20
C ALA A 35 -13.19 -7.09 -0.96
N PRO A 36 -14.19 -7.64 -0.25
CA PRO A 36 -15.37 -8.17 -0.91
C PRO A 36 -15.89 -7.12 -1.89
N THR A 37 -16.36 -7.55 -3.07
CA THR A 37 -16.99 -6.60 -3.97
C THR A 37 -18.11 -5.88 -3.20
N LEU A 38 -18.43 -4.62 -3.53
CA LEU A 38 -19.51 -3.88 -2.86
C LEU A 38 -20.85 -4.64 -2.79
N LYS A 39 -21.01 -5.65 -3.66
CA LYS A 39 -22.16 -6.53 -3.75
C LYS A 39 -22.13 -7.72 -2.77
N GLU A 40 -20.95 -8.13 -2.34
CA GLU A 40 -20.69 -9.25 -1.42
C GLU A 40 -20.42 -8.78 0.01
N ALA A 41 -20.11 -7.49 0.19
CA ALA A 41 -19.89 -6.86 1.47
C ALA A 41 -21.18 -6.81 2.30
N ASP A 42 -21.14 -7.33 3.54
CA ASP A 42 -22.21 -7.11 4.51
C ASP A 42 -22.13 -5.66 5.03
N PRO A 43 -23.14 -4.81 4.78
CA PRO A 43 -23.12 -3.41 5.22
C PRO A 43 -23.07 -3.23 6.74
N ALA A 44 -23.29 -4.28 7.53
CA ALA A 44 -23.10 -4.24 8.99
C ALA A 44 -21.63 -4.33 9.42
N THR A 45 -20.74 -4.82 8.55
CA THR A 45 -19.31 -5.04 8.87
C THR A 45 -18.36 -4.29 7.95
N TYR A 46 -18.77 -4.04 6.71
CA TYR A 46 -17.96 -3.34 5.72
C TYR A 46 -18.21 -1.83 5.75
N ARG A 47 -17.16 -1.08 6.05
CA ARG A 47 -17.20 0.37 6.21
C ARG A 47 -16.58 1.05 4.99
N LEU A 48 -17.42 1.72 4.19
CA LEU A 48 -16.95 2.52 3.06
C LEU A 48 -16.05 3.70 3.49
N ASP A 49 -16.19 4.16 4.74
CA ASP A 49 -15.39 5.22 5.34
C ASP A 49 -14.06 4.73 5.93
N ASP A 50 -13.85 3.41 6.04
CA ASP A 50 -12.61 2.82 6.55
C ASP A 50 -11.67 2.43 5.39
N PRO A 51 -10.48 3.03 5.28
CA PRO A 51 -9.52 2.65 4.26
C PRO A 51 -9.03 1.20 4.35
N ASN A 52 -9.10 0.57 5.52
CA ASN A 52 -8.67 -0.82 5.71
C ASN A 52 -9.65 -1.82 5.12
N ASP A 53 -10.94 -1.47 5.11
CA ASP A 53 -11.97 -2.25 4.45
C ASP A 53 -11.95 -2.04 2.92
N ASN A 54 -11.18 -1.06 2.43
CA ASN A 54 -11.13 -0.66 1.03
C ASN A 54 -9.69 -0.58 0.52
N PRO A 55 -9.07 -1.70 0.10
CA PRO A 55 -7.77 -1.71 -0.55
C PRO A 55 -7.70 -0.69 -1.69
N SER A 56 -6.54 -0.07 -1.86
CA SER A 56 -6.29 0.99 -2.84
C SER A 56 -7.09 2.29 -2.66
N SER A 57 -7.91 2.44 -1.62
CA SER A 57 -8.66 3.68 -1.37
C SER A 57 -7.76 4.91 -1.20
N LEU A 58 -6.66 4.78 -0.45
CA LEU A 58 -5.71 5.88 -0.22
C LEU A 58 -4.75 6.05 -1.38
N TRP A 59 -4.41 4.97 -2.10
CA TRP A 59 -3.77 5.08 -3.40
C TRP A 59 -4.60 6.01 -4.32
N ASN A 60 -5.88 5.71 -4.51
CA ASN A 60 -6.77 6.47 -5.38
C ASN A 60 -7.03 7.90 -4.85
N GLY A 61 -7.19 8.06 -3.54
CA GLY A 61 -7.55 9.34 -2.92
C GLY A 61 -6.38 10.28 -2.68
N MET A 62 -5.17 9.76 -2.49
CA MET A 62 -4.02 10.57 -2.04
C MET A 62 -2.80 10.50 -2.95
N ILE A 63 -2.53 9.37 -3.60
CA ILE A 63 -1.29 9.17 -4.38
C ILE A 63 -1.53 9.35 -5.87
N HIS A 64 -2.57 8.72 -6.41
CA HIS A 64 -2.94 8.79 -7.82
C HIS A 64 -3.15 10.23 -8.34
N PRO A 65 -3.72 11.19 -7.58
CA PRO A 65 -3.81 12.58 -8.02
C PRO A 65 -2.45 13.26 -8.24
N LEU A 66 -1.36 12.67 -7.73
CA LEU A 66 -0.02 13.23 -7.77
C LEU A 66 0.84 12.67 -8.91
N LEU A 67 0.34 11.76 -9.76
CA LEU A 67 1.13 11.08 -10.80
C LEU A 67 1.87 12.03 -11.77
N ASN A 68 1.37 13.26 -11.95
CA ASN A 68 1.98 14.27 -12.82
C ASN A 68 2.90 15.26 -12.09
N MET A 69 3.27 14.96 -10.84
CA MET A 69 4.21 15.76 -10.06
C MET A 69 5.64 15.20 -10.14
N THR A 70 6.61 15.99 -9.69
CA THR A 70 8.02 15.57 -9.58
C THR A 70 8.31 15.07 -8.17
N PHE A 71 8.76 13.83 -8.05
CA PHE A 71 9.17 13.21 -6.80
C PHE A 71 10.69 13.12 -6.71
N LYS A 72 11.25 13.52 -5.57
CA LYS A 72 12.68 13.38 -5.25
C LYS A 72 12.97 12.22 -4.30
N ALA A 73 12.03 11.91 -3.42
CA ALA A 73 12.11 10.80 -2.49
C ALA A 73 10.71 10.53 -1.89
N ALA A 74 10.54 9.36 -1.28
CA ALA A 74 9.43 9.07 -0.39
C ALA A 74 9.94 8.61 0.98
N ILE A 75 9.20 8.94 2.04
CA ILE A 75 9.43 8.43 3.39
C ILE A 75 8.18 7.65 3.78
N TRP A 76 8.38 6.41 4.22
CA TRP A 76 7.34 5.48 4.56
C TRP A 76 7.44 5.11 6.03
N TYR A 77 6.42 5.53 6.78
CA TYR A 77 6.22 5.12 8.15
C TYR A 77 4.81 4.55 8.26
N GLN A 78 4.74 3.22 8.23
CA GLN A 78 3.54 2.43 8.41
C GLN A 78 4.00 1.01 8.79
N GLY A 79 3.09 0.25 9.39
CA GLY A 79 3.22 -1.20 9.61
C GLY A 79 2.43 -1.67 10.82
N GLU A 80 2.00 -0.72 11.67
CA GLU A 80 1.29 -0.99 12.92
C GLU A 80 0.01 -1.81 12.70
N SER A 81 -0.73 -1.52 11.63
CA SER A 81 -1.96 -2.26 11.29
C SER A 81 -1.70 -3.58 10.54
N ASN A 82 -0.45 -3.87 10.15
CA ASN A 82 -0.08 -5.12 9.46
C ASN A 82 0.69 -6.10 10.36
N VAL A 83 0.84 -5.83 11.67
CA VAL A 83 1.60 -6.70 12.60
C VAL A 83 1.13 -8.16 12.62
N GLY A 84 -0.15 -8.41 12.34
CA GLY A 84 -0.73 -9.77 12.28
C GLY A 84 -0.37 -10.56 11.01
N ASP A 85 0.26 -9.93 10.02
CA ASP A 85 0.57 -10.47 8.71
C ASP A 85 2.01 -10.10 8.29
N ALA A 86 2.95 -10.37 9.19
CA ALA A 86 4.35 -10.06 8.97
C ALA A 86 4.98 -10.86 7.82
N SER A 87 4.46 -12.06 7.51
CA SER A 87 5.02 -12.92 6.47
C SER A 87 4.79 -12.35 5.06
N SER A 88 3.59 -11.81 4.80
CA SER A 88 3.27 -11.24 3.49
C SER A 88 3.56 -9.74 3.37
N TYR A 89 3.75 -9.04 4.49
CA TYR A 89 4.05 -7.61 4.51
C TYR A 89 5.25 -7.24 3.64
N PHE A 90 6.30 -8.06 3.65
CA PHE A 90 7.48 -7.85 2.81
C PHE A 90 7.12 -7.81 1.32
N CYS A 91 6.30 -8.76 0.85
CA CYS A 91 5.88 -8.80 -0.55
C CYS A 91 4.98 -7.61 -0.89
N LYS A 92 4.01 -7.30 -0.04
CA LYS A 92 3.10 -6.15 -0.23
C LYS A 92 3.86 -4.83 -0.31
N LEU A 93 4.78 -4.59 0.62
CA LEU A 93 5.59 -3.38 0.64
C LEU A 93 6.51 -3.29 -0.58
N THR A 94 7.18 -4.39 -0.95
CA THR A 94 8.08 -4.42 -2.12
C THR A 94 7.31 -4.09 -3.40
N SER A 95 6.17 -4.77 -3.64
CA SER A 95 5.35 -4.53 -4.83
C SER A 95 4.74 -3.13 -4.85
N MET A 96 4.36 -2.56 -3.69
CA MET A 96 3.90 -1.18 -3.61
C MET A 96 5.00 -0.18 -4.01
N ILE A 97 6.23 -0.36 -3.51
CA ILE A 97 7.35 0.52 -3.82
C ILE A 97 7.68 0.48 -5.31
N ASP A 98 7.73 -0.72 -5.89
CA ASP A 98 8.03 -0.90 -7.32
C ASP A 98 6.93 -0.30 -8.20
N ASP A 99 5.66 -0.47 -7.83
CA ASP A 99 4.53 0.12 -8.53
C ASP A 99 4.53 1.66 -8.45
N TRP A 100 4.79 2.23 -7.27
CA TRP A 100 4.91 3.68 -7.10
C TRP A 100 6.03 4.24 -7.96
N ARG A 101 7.19 3.57 -8.00
CA ARG A 101 8.30 3.94 -8.88
C ARG A 101 7.91 3.93 -10.34
N ALA A 102 7.24 2.86 -10.78
CA ALA A 102 6.78 2.73 -12.17
C ALA A 102 5.79 3.84 -12.53
N LYS A 103 4.82 4.14 -11.66
CA LYS A 103 3.73 5.08 -11.94
C LYS A 103 4.11 6.54 -11.77
N LEU A 104 4.90 6.89 -10.76
CA LEU A 104 5.29 8.28 -10.47
C LEU A 104 6.40 8.78 -11.41
N ALA A 105 7.08 7.87 -12.14
CA ALA A 105 8.10 8.19 -13.13
C ALA A 105 7.62 8.06 -14.59
N VAL A 106 6.32 7.91 -14.84
CA VAL A 106 5.77 7.79 -16.21
C VAL A 106 6.02 9.03 -17.06
N THR A 107 6.01 10.22 -16.44
CA THR A 107 6.21 11.48 -17.18
C THR A 107 7.71 11.74 -17.31
N GLU A 108 8.22 11.75 -18.55
CA GLU A 108 9.64 12.05 -18.78
C GLU A 108 10.04 13.41 -18.17
N GLY A 109 11.16 13.41 -17.44
CA GLY A 109 11.71 14.62 -16.81
C GLY A 109 11.06 15.03 -15.48
N THR A 110 10.09 14.28 -14.93
CA THR A 110 9.54 14.57 -13.60
C THR A 110 10.29 13.84 -12.49
N SER A 111 10.11 12.52 -12.36
CA SER A 111 10.66 11.72 -11.28
C SER A 111 11.66 10.68 -11.80
N ASP A 112 12.66 10.36 -11.00
CA ASP A 112 13.57 9.24 -11.27
C ASP A 112 12.87 7.91 -10.99
N ALA A 113 12.91 6.94 -11.90
CA ALA A 113 12.32 5.61 -11.69
C ALA A 113 12.91 4.87 -10.47
N ALA A 114 14.11 5.24 -10.02
CA ALA A 114 14.76 4.68 -8.85
C ALA A 114 14.87 5.70 -7.69
N PHE A 115 13.94 6.65 -7.57
CA PHE A 115 13.99 7.65 -6.51
C PHE A 115 14.13 6.99 -5.11
N PRO A 116 14.89 7.61 -4.18
CA PRO A 116 15.10 7.07 -2.84
C PRO A 116 13.80 6.84 -2.05
N PHE A 117 13.71 5.70 -1.39
CA PHE A 117 12.58 5.32 -0.54
C PHE A 117 13.10 5.03 0.87
N GLY A 118 12.78 5.88 1.83
CA GLY A 118 13.16 5.70 3.23
C GLY A 118 12.07 4.96 3.99
N ILE A 119 12.43 3.88 4.69
CA ILE A 119 11.49 3.07 5.48
C ILE A 119 11.81 3.28 6.96
N VAL A 120 10.78 3.53 7.77
CA VAL A 120 10.89 3.68 9.21
C VAL A 120 10.56 2.35 9.90
N GLN A 121 11.51 1.83 10.68
CA GLN A 121 11.27 0.69 11.56
C GLN A 121 10.33 1.10 12.69
N LEU A 122 9.27 0.32 12.92
CA LEU A 122 8.37 0.53 14.06
C LEU A 122 9.14 0.45 15.37
N ALA A 123 8.70 1.24 16.35
CA ALA A 123 9.20 1.11 17.71
C ALA A 123 8.92 -0.32 18.25
N GLY A 124 9.86 -0.86 19.03
CA GLY A 124 9.67 -2.16 19.66
C GLY A 124 8.46 -2.15 20.59
N TYR A 125 7.40 -2.86 20.20
CA TYR A 125 6.20 -3.08 21.00
C TYR A 125 6.20 -4.55 21.43
N CYS A 126 6.13 -4.81 22.74
CA CYS A 126 6.18 -6.15 23.32
C CYS A 126 7.45 -6.97 22.96
N ALA A 127 8.63 -6.35 22.92
CA ALA A 127 9.88 -7.10 22.96
C ALA A 127 10.04 -7.71 24.36
N VAL A 128 9.92 -9.04 24.47
CA VAL A 128 10.26 -9.82 25.68
C VAL A 128 11.68 -10.35 25.53
#